data_AF-A0AAW0CE24-F1
#
_entry.id   AF-A0AAW0CE24-F1
#
_cell.length_a   1.000
_cell.length_b   1.000
_cell.length_c   1.000
_cell.angle_alpha   90.00
_cell.angle_beta   90.00
_cell.angle_gamma   90.00
#
_symmetry.space_group_name_H-M   'P 1'
#
loop_
_entity.id
_entity.type
_entity.pdbx_description
1 polymer ?
#
loop_
_entity_poly.entity_id
_entity_poly.type
_entity_poly.pdbx_seq_one_letter_code
_entity_poly.pdbx_strand_id
1 'polypeptide(L)'
;MDRDSPVPRRHEQYYIDTIVYQIEGTLFKVPSRYFHEKSEVFQGASQISSTSVEGTSDEHPVKLVLPQDATADDFLQLVRIIYPLTVGLPTPTDLSRTQWISVLKLATPWGFKDIRQRAITNISSSNEDFVERVELGRRYSVKSWVLEGLTGLSSTENALLPLEKLEELGLKTAMRLLYIRNWQQTNKQNGACRRAREEVVTSYNGYGNYDNCNQCGHPRNNHRIRSELAIDPQVENIFSDELSMMDKGSVWPKGEL
;
A
#
# COMPACT_ATOMS: atom_id res chain seq x y z
N MET A 1 -65.83 -18.91 -3.30
CA MET A 1 -65.74 -17.46 -3.58
C MET A 1 -64.36 -17.02 -3.13
N ASP A 2 -63.35 -17.25 -3.97
CA ASP A 2 -62.00 -16.75 -3.69
C ASP A 2 -61.98 -15.25 -3.95
N ARG A 3 -61.80 -14.49 -2.88
CA ARG A 3 -61.55 -13.05 -2.97
C ARG A 3 -60.14 -12.88 -3.50
N ASP A 4 -60.05 -12.36 -4.71
CA ASP A 4 -58.88 -11.78 -5.35
C ASP A 4 -58.12 -10.92 -4.34
N SER A 5 -57.13 -11.53 -3.68
CA SER A 5 -56.31 -10.86 -2.68
C SER A 5 -55.23 -10.08 -3.43
N PRO A 6 -55.07 -8.77 -3.18
CA PRO A 6 -54.18 -7.95 -3.97
C PRO A 6 -52.74 -8.48 -3.90
N VAL A 7 -52.10 -8.59 -5.07
CA VAL A 7 -50.70 -9.06 -5.18
C VAL A 7 -49.80 -8.19 -4.28
N PRO A 8 -49.03 -8.79 -3.36
CA PRO A 8 -48.12 -8.06 -2.50
C PRO A 8 -47.12 -7.23 -3.30
N ARG A 9 -46.92 -5.96 -2.92
CA ARG A 9 -45.94 -5.06 -3.55
C ARG A 9 -44.69 -4.94 -2.67
N ARG A 10 -43.52 -4.98 -3.29
CA ARG A 10 -42.23 -4.74 -2.62
C ARG A 10 -42.10 -3.25 -2.31
N HIS A 11 -41.55 -2.92 -1.15
CA HIS A 11 -41.28 -1.53 -0.77
C HIS A 11 -40.00 -1.04 -1.45
N GLU A 12 -40.06 0.08 -2.17
CA GLU A 12 -38.94 0.57 -3.00
C GLU A 12 -37.64 0.83 -2.21
N GLN A 13 -37.75 1.22 -0.93
CA GLN A 13 -36.59 1.55 -0.08
C GLN A 13 -36.21 0.47 0.94
N TYR A 14 -37.14 -0.43 1.28
CA TYR A 14 -36.98 -1.35 2.43
C TYR A 14 -37.17 -2.82 2.02
N TYR A 15 -37.01 -3.10 0.73
CA TYR A 15 -36.92 -4.45 0.19
C TYR A 15 -35.50 -4.65 -0.32
N ILE A 16 -34.64 -5.25 0.51
CA ILE A 16 -33.20 -5.38 0.23
C ILE A 16 -32.98 -6.48 -0.80
N ASP A 17 -32.36 -6.13 -1.92
CA ASP A 17 -31.86 -7.10 -2.89
C ASP A 17 -30.58 -7.77 -2.36
N THR A 18 -30.54 -9.09 -2.48
CA THR A 18 -29.43 -9.92 -2.00
C THR A 18 -28.82 -10.71 -3.14
N ILE A 19 -27.55 -11.08 -2.99
CA ILE A 19 -26.81 -11.97 -3.87
C ILE A 19 -26.18 -13.08 -3.02
N VAL A 20 -26.19 -14.31 -3.54
CA VAL A 20 -25.53 -15.48 -2.91
C VAL A 20 -24.22 -15.76 -3.63
N TYR A 21 -23.10 -15.62 -2.92
CA TYR A 21 -21.78 -16.03 -3.39
C TYR A 21 -21.39 -17.38 -2.78
N GLN A 22 -20.74 -18.24 -3.56
CA GLN A 22 -20.09 -19.44 -3.08
C GLN A 22 -18.56 -19.29 -3.18
N ILE A 23 -17.87 -19.42 -2.05
CA ILE A 23 -16.42 -19.28 -1.92
C ILE A 23 -15.91 -20.41 -1.05
N GLU A 24 -14.96 -21.21 -1.54
CA GLU A 24 -14.38 -22.35 -0.80
C GLU A 24 -15.45 -23.29 -0.19
N GLY A 25 -16.56 -23.50 -0.90
CA GLY A 25 -17.69 -24.32 -0.43
C GLY A 25 -18.63 -23.65 0.57
N THR A 26 -18.35 -22.42 0.99
CA THR A 26 -19.18 -21.62 1.92
C THR A 26 -20.09 -20.66 1.16
N LEU A 27 -21.36 -20.56 1.57
CA LEU A 27 -22.33 -19.64 0.99
C LEU A 27 -22.42 -18.34 1.80
N PHE A 28 -22.35 -17.21 1.09
CA PHE A 28 -22.52 -15.88 1.64
C PHE A 28 -23.71 -15.19 0.98
N LYS A 29 -24.80 -15.01 1.71
CA LYS A 29 -25.95 -14.21 1.26
C LYS A 29 -25.82 -12.78 1.78
N VAL A 30 -25.57 -11.84 0.88
CA VAL A 30 -25.21 -10.46 1.22
C VAL A 30 -26.02 -9.44 0.42
N PRO A 31 -26.19 -8.20 0.90
CA PRO A 31 -26.80 -7.12 0.12
C PRO A 31 -26.04 -6.90 -1.20
N SER A 32 -26.74 -6.92 -2.33
CA SER A 32 -26.12 -6.86 -3.66
C SER A 32 -25.74 -5.44 -4.08
N ARG A 33 -26.53 -4.46 -3.63
CA ARG A 33 -26.44 -3.05 -4.06
C ARG A 33 -25.03 -2.49 -4.03
N TYR A 34 -24.31 -2.68 -2.92
CA TYR A 34 -22.98 -2.09 -2.76
C TYR A 34 -21.94 -2.73 -3.69
N PHE A 35 -22.03 -4.04 -3.95
CA PHE A 35 -21.19 -4.70 -4.95
C PHE A 35 -21.40 -4.07 -6.33
N HIS A 36 -22.66 -3.90 -6.77
CA HIS A 36 -22.96 -3.36 -8.09
C HIS A 36 -22.67 -1.86 -8.22
N GLU A 37 -22.89 -1.06 -7.19
CA GLU A 37 -22.69 0.39 -7.27
C GLU A 37 -21.24 0.82 -7.03
N LYS A 38 -20.48 0.08 -6.21
CA LYS A 38 -19.18 0.54 -5.69
C LYS A 38 -17.99 -0.26 -6.18
N SER A 39 -18.16 -1.43 -6.80
CA SER A 39 -17.06 -2.18 -7.40
C SER A 39 -17.05 -2.04 -8.91
N GLU A 40 -15.86 -1.77 -9.46
CA GLU A 40 -15.64 -1.73 -10.90
C GLU A 40 -15.79 -3.11 -11.58
N VAL A 41 -15.59 -4.19 -10.83
CA VAL A 41 -15.71 -5.57 -11.31
C VAL A 41 -17.16 -6.05 -11.28
N PHE A 42 -17.91 -5.73 -10.22
CA PHE A 42 -19.28 -6.23 -10.02
C PHE A 42 -20.38 -5.33 -10.61
N GLN A 43 -20.03 -4.16 -11.18
CA GLN A 43 -20.97 -3.23 -11.83
C GLN A 43 -21.86 -3.89 -12.91
N GLY A 44 -21.33 -4.88 -13.65
CA GLY A 44 -22.07 -5.60 -14.70
C GLY A 44 -22.92 -6.78 -14.20
N ALA A 45 -22.68 -7.29 -12.99
CA ALA A 45 -23.31 -8.50 -12.48
C ALA A 45 -24.84 -8.35 -12.25
N SER A 46 -25.31 -7.11 -12.04
CA SER A 46 -26.75 -6.83 -11.92
C SER A 46 -27.51 -7.04 -13.24
N GLN A 47 -26.85 -6.86 -14.40
CA GLN A 47 -27.46 -7.15 -15.71
C GLN A 47 -27.53 -8.66 -15.93
N ILE A 48 -26.54 -9.41 -15.45
CA ILE A 48 -26.51 -10.87 -15.50
C ILE A 48 -27.64 -11.45 -14.65
N SER A 49 -27.91 -10.92 -13.44
CA SER A 49 -29.02 -11.39 -12.60
C SER A 49 -30.42 -11.17 -13.19
N SER A 50 -30.58 -10.31 -14.20
CA SER A 50 -31.87 -10.12 -14.87
C SER A 50 -32.17 -11.19 -15.94
N THR A 51 -31.15 -11.94 -16.37
CA THR A 51 -31.24 -12.98 -17.42
C THR A 51 -30.74 -14.35 -16.96
N SER A 52 -29.99 -14.41 -15.85
CA SER A 52 -29.42 -15.60 -15.23
C SER A 52 -30.04 -15.83 -13.85
N VAL A 53 -30.26 -17.11 -13.51
CA VAL A 53 -30.70 -17.55 -12.16
C VAL A 53 -29.56 -17.47 -11.14
N GLU A 54 -28.33 -17.22 -11.61
CA GLU A 54 -27.13 -17.18 -10.79
C GLU A 54 -27.13 -16.04 -9.75
N GLY A 55 -26.76 -16.37 -8.52
CA GLY A 55 -26.77 -15.49 -7.35
C GLY A 55 -28.12 -15.33 -6.66
N THR A 56 -29.20 -15.92 -7.18
CA THR A 56 -30.56 -15.69 -6.65
C THR A 56 -30.98 -16.64 -5.53
N SER A 57 -30.36 -17.83 -5.44
CA SER A 57 -30.65 -18.84 -4.42
C SER A 57 -29.42 -19.65 -4.03
N ASP A 58 -29.55 -20.49 -3.01
CA ASP A 58 -28.48 -21.36 -2.52
C ASP A 58 -28.16 -22.49 -3.51
N GLU A 59 -29.11 -22.88 -4.36
CA GLU A 59 -28.95 -23.86 -5.45
C GLU A 59 -28.24 -23.27 -6.67
N HIS A 60 -28.30 -21.95 -6.82
CA HIS A 60 -27.70 -21.22 -7.94
C HIS A 60 -26.83 -20.06 -7.43
N PRO A 61 -25.78 -20.31 -6.63
CA PRO A 61 -24.90 -19.24 -6.15
C PRO A 61 -23.96 -18.76 -7.25
N VAL A 62 -23.48 -17.53 -7.16
CA VAL A 62 -22.34 -17.05 -7.95
C VAL A 62 -21.07 -17.69 -7.39
N LYS A 63 -20.43 -18.55 -8.17
CA LYS A 63 -19.15 -19.16 -7.78
C LYS A 63 -18.04 -18.14 -7.96
N LEU A 64 -17.58 -17.55 -6.87
CA LEU A 64 -16.60 -16.49 -6.93
C LEU A 64 -15.18 -17.04 -6.73
N VAL A 65 -14.35 -16.91 -7.76
CA VAL A 65 -12.92 -17.18 -7.66
C VAL A 65 -12.25 -15.97 -7.02
N LEU A 66 -11.59 -16.18 -5.88
CA LEU A 66 -10.90 -15.11 -5.18
C LEU A 66 -9.56 -14.76 -5.86
N PRO A 67 -9.18 -13.47 -5.90
CA PRO A 67 -7.90 -13.06 -6.45
C PRO A 67 -6.73 -13.44 -5.52
N GLN A 68 -5.56 -13.70 -6.11
CA GLN A 68 -4.31 -13.98 -5.38
C GLN A 68 -4.44 -15.22 -4.46
N ASP A 69 -3.86 -15.17 -3.26
CA ASP A 69 -3.93 -16.15 -2.18
C ASP A 69 -5.10 -15.87 -1.21
N ALA A 70 -6.16 -15.17 -1.65
CA ALA A 70 -7.27 -14.80 -0.77
C ALA A 70 -8.17 -15.99 -0.43
N THR A 71 -8.76 -15.94 0.77
CA THR A 71 -9.54 -17.03 1.38
C THR A 71 -10.98 -16.60 1.69
N ALA A 72 -11.85 -17.53 2.06
CA ALA A 72 -13.19 -17.23 2.53
C ALA A 72 -13.21 -16.32 3.77
N ASP A 73 -12.20 -16.40 4.65
CA ASP A 73 -12.07 -15.48 5.79
C ASP A 73 -11.77 -14.05 5.34
N ASP A 74 -10.94 -13.89 4.28
CA ASP A 74 -10.69 -12.56 3.72
C ASP A 74 -12.00 -11.93 3.20
N PHE A 75 -12.83 -12.74 2.54
CA PHE A 75 -14.14 -12.31 2.07
C PHE A 75 -15.09 -11.95 3.21
N LEU A 76 -15.09 -12.75 4.29
CA LEU A 76 -15.86 -12.44 5.49
C LEU A 76 -15.51 -11.04 6.03
N GLN A 77 -14.22 -10.69 6.11
CA GLN A 77 -13.82 -9.36 6.59
C GLN A 77 -14.31 -8.25 5.66
N LEU A 78 -14.29 -8.44 4.35
CA LEU A 78 -14.86 -7.49 3.40
C LEU A 78 -16.38 -7.31 3.61
N VAL A 79 -17.12 -8.41 3.76
CA VAL A 79 -18.57 -8.39 3.97
C VAL A 79 -18.95 -7.71 5.29
N ARG A 80 -18.14 -7.88 6.35
CA ARG A 80 -18.32 -7.15 7.63
C ARG A 80 -18.27 -5.62 7.44
N ILE A 81 -17.60 -5.13 6.40
CA ILE A 81 -17.58 -3.71 6.03
C ILE A 81 -18.75 -3.36 5.10
N ILE A 82 -18.98 -4.16 4.05
CA ILE A 82 -20.01 -3.89 3.04
C ILE A 82 -21.42 -3.88 3.63
N TYR A 83 -21.74 -4.84 4.51
CA TYR A 83 -23.09 -4.98 5.03
C TYR A 83 -23.57 -3.72 5.77
N PRO A 84 -22.87 -3.20 6.80
CA PRO A 84 -23.26 -1.96 7.48
C PRO A 84 -23.35 -0.76 6.52
N LEU A 85 -22.40 -0.62 5.59
CA LEU A 85 -22.42 0.47 4.61
C LEU A 85 -23.65 0.42 3.70
N THR A 86 -24.13 -0.78 3.36
CA THR A 86 -25.31 -0.95 2.49
C THR A 86 -26.59 -0.50 3.18
N VAL A 87 -26.69 -0.72 4.50
CA VAL A 87 -27.88 -0.39 5.30
C VAL A 87 -27.76 0.92 6.08
N GLY A 88 -26.70 1.71 5.84
CA GLY A 88 -26.50 3.01 6.48
C GLY A 88 -26.09 2.94 7.96
N LEU A 89 -25.49 1.82 8.39
CA LEU A 89 -24.97 1.63 9.74
C LEU A 89 -23.46 1.98 9.82
N PRO A 90 -22.97 2.33 11.01
CA PRO A 90 -21.53 2.48 11.24
C PRO A 90 -20.76 1.20 10.90
N THR A 91 -19.61 1.34 10.27
CA THR A 91 -18.69 0.20 10.06
C THR A 91 -18.10 -0.27 11.37
N PRO A 92 -17.76 -1.56 11.52
CA PRO A 92 -17.14 -2.07 12.73
C PRO A 92 -15.80 -1.37 13.00
N THR A 93 -15.55 -1.04 14.27
CA THR A 93 -14.31 -0.39 14.74
C THR A 93 -13.33 -1.36 15.38
N ASP A 94 -13.70 -2.64 15.48
CA ASP A 94 -12.99 -3.72 16.15
C ASP A 94 -12.12 -4.57 15.22
N LEU A 95 -12.04 -4.22 13.92
CA LEU A 95 -11.20 -4.97 12.99
C LEU A 95 -9.72 -4.81 13.35
N SER A 96 -9.03 -5.94 13.49
CA SER A 96 -7.58 -5.96 13.66
C SER A 96 -6.87 -5.49 12.38
N ARG A 97 -5.58 -5.18 12.51
CA ARG A 97 -4.74 -4.84 11.35
C ARG A 97 -4.73 -5.94 10.29
N THR A 98 -4.61 -7.21 10.69
CA THR A 98 -4.61 -8.35 9.75
C THR A 98 -5.95 -8.45 9.01
N GLN A 99 -7.07 -8.19 9.70
CA GLN A 99 -8.39 -8.14 9.07
C GLN A 99 -8.53 -6.96 8.10
N TRP A 100 -7.91 -5.81 8.38
CA TRP A 100 -7.84 -4.73 7.39
C TRP A 100 -6.98 -5.07 6.18
N ILE A 101 -5.91 -5.85 6.35
CA ILE A 101 -5.13 -6.38 5.22
C ILE A 101 -5.99 -7.31 4.37
N SER A 102 -6.78 -8.19 4.99
CA SER A 102 -7.77 -9.03 4.31
C SER A 102 -8.77 -8.21 3.48
N VAL A 103 -9.30 -7.12 4.06
CA VAL A 103 -10.17 -6.18 3.35
C VAL A 103 -9.44 -5.54 2.17
N LEU A 104 -8.21 -5.06 2.34
CA LEU A 104 -7.41 -4.43 1.29
C LEU A 104 -7.11 -5.39 0.14
N LYS A 105 -6.84 -6.66 0.46
CA LYS A 105 -6.53 -7.75 -0.48
C LYS A 105 -7.63 -7.95 -1.52
N LEU A 106 -8.88 -7.81 -1.12
CA LEU A 106 -10.05 -7.94 -2.00
C LEU A 106 -10.52 -6.60 -2.57
N ALA A 107 -10.52 -5.53 -1.76
CA ALA A 107 -10.99 -4.22 -2.19
C ALA A 107 -10.18 -3.65 -3.36
N THR A 108 -8.88 -3.97 -3.42
CA THR A 108 -7.97 -3.50 -4.46
C THR A 108 -8.28 -4.09 -5.84
N PRO A 109 -8.21 -5.41 -6.06
CA PRO A 109 -8.51 -6.01 -7.36
C PRO A 109 -9.98 -5.85 -7.77
N TRP A 110 -10.91 -5.80 -6.81
CA TRP A 110 -12.33 -5.59 -7.11
C TRP A 110 -12.73 -4.13 -7.28
N GLY A 111 -11.80 -3.19 -7.14
CA GLY A 111 -12.05 -1.77 -7.42
C GLY A 111 -13.00 -1.08 -6.44
N PHE A 112 -13.10 -1.55 -5.19
CA PHE A 112 -13.84 -0.87 -4.13
C PHE A 112 -13.01 0.29 -3.58
N LYS A 113 -13.02 1.43 -4.28
CA LYS A 113 -12.14 2.58 -3.99
C LYS A 113 -12.26 3.13 -2.57
N ASP A 114 -13.48 3.27 -2.06
CA ASP A 114 -13.75 3.80 -0.73
C ASP A 114 -13.36 2.81 0.38
N ILE A 115 -13.67 1.52 0.22
CA ILE A 115 -13.21 0.47 1.14
C ILE A 115 -11.68 0.36 1.14
N ARG A 116 -11.06 0.39 -0.04
CA ARG A 116 -9.59 0.39 -0.19
C ARG A 116 -8.97 1.54 0.59
N GLN A 117 -9.50 2.76 0.44
CA GLN A 117 -8.99 3.93 1.17
C GLN A 117 -9.14 3.76 2.68
N ARG A 118 -10.28 3.23 3.16
CA ARG A 118 -10.49 2.94 4.59
C ARG A 118 -9.48 1.92 5.11
N ALA A 119 -9.23 0.85 4.37
CA ALA A 119 -8.25 -0.16 4.76
C ALA A 119 -6.83 0.43 4.83
N ILE A 120 -6.43 1.23 3.84
CA ILE A 120 -5.13 1.92 3.85
C ILE A 120 -5.00 2.81 5.08
N THR A 121 -6.01 3.63 5.40
CA THR A 121 -5.97 4.50 6.59
C THR A 121 -5.83 3.71 7.90
N ASN A 122 -6.57 2.60 8.07
CA ASN A 122 -6.52 1.80 9.30
C ASN A 122 -5.24 0.97 9.43
N ILE A 123 -4.62 0.56 8.33
CA ILE A 123 -3.32 -0.12 8.35
C ILE A 123 -2.21 0.88 8.68
N SER A 124 -2.25 2.07 8.06
CA SER A 124 -1.22 3.11 8.18
C SER A 124 -1.06 3.68 9.59
N SER A 125 -2.12 3.62 10.42
CA SER A 125 -2.10 4.12 11.80
C SER A 125 -1.28 3.24 12.77
N SER A 126 -0.84 2.07 12.31
CA SER A 126 0.02 1.17 13.10
C SER A 126 1.51 1.44 12.88
N ASN A 127 2.32 1.25 13.92
CA ASN A 127 3.79 1.30 13.83
C ASN A 127 4.29 0.00 13.17
N GLU A 128 4.59 0.07 11.88
CA GLU A 128 5.02 -1.08 11.08
C GLU A 128 6.54 -1.17 10.92
N ASP A 129 7.02 -2.38 10.68
CA ASP A 129 8.36 -2.60 10.16
C ASP A 129 8.47 -2.06 8.72
N PHE A 130 9.61 -1.44 8.41
CA PHE A 130 9.78 -0.80 7.10
C PHE A 130 9.81 -1.80 5.94
N VAL A 131 10.24 -3.04 6.16
CA VAL A 131 10.21 -4.09 5.12
C VAL A 131 8.76 -4.42 4.79
N GLU A 132 7.95 -4.68 5.81
CA GLU A 132 6.52 -4.97 5.63
C GLU A 132 5.81 -3.81 4.92
N ARG A 133 6.14 -2.56 5.26
CA ARG A 133 5.61 -1.37 4.60
C ARG A 133 5.92 -1.35 3.09
N VAL A 134 7.16 -1.70 2.70
CA VAL A 134 7.55 -1.83 1.28
C VAL A 134 6.79 -2.97 0.60
N GLU A 135 6.70 -4.13 1.25
CA GLU A 135 6.04 -5.32 0.69
C GLU A 135 4.54 -5.08 0.44
N LEU A 136 3.81 -4.58 1.44
CA LEU A 136 2.39 -4.26 1.32
C LEU A 136 2.17 -3.12 0.33
N GLY A 137 3.03 -2.10 0.36
CA GLY A 137 2.98 -0.97 -0.56
C GLY A 137 3.14 -1.42 -2.01
N ARG A 138 4.06 -2.33 -2.30
CA ARG A 138 4.24 -2.92 -3.63
C ARG A 138 3.05 -3.80 -4.02
N ARG A 139 2.67 -4.74 -3.15
CA ARG A 139 1.60 -5.71 -3.42
C ARG A 139 0.28 -5.05 -3.74
N TYR A 140 -0.07 -4.01 -2.99
CA TYR A 140 -1.33 -3.31 -3.15
C TYR A 140 -1.20 -1.97 -3.84
N SER A 141 -0.05 -1.64 -4.45
CA SER A 141 0.18 -0.36 -5.14
C SER A 141 -0.17 0.87 -4.29
N VAL A 142 0.36 0.92 -3.05
CA VAL A 142 0.23 2.05 -2.13
C VAL A 142 1.58 2.77 -2.08
N LYS A 143 1.73 3.78 -2.94
CA LYS A 143 2.99 4.52 -3.15
C LYS A 143 3.55 5.13 -1.86
N SER A 144 2.71 5.70 -1.01
CA SER A 144 3.14 6.31 0.26
C SER A 144 3.83 5.30 1.17
N TRP A 145 3.32 4.07 1.25
CA TRP A 145 3.93 3.00 2.04
C TRP A 145 5.30 2.60 1.49
N VAL A 146 5.41 2.42 0.17
CA VAL A 146 6.71 2.11 -0.44
C VAL A 146 7.72 3.21 -0.14
N LEU A 147 7.32 4.48 -0.27
CA LEU A 147 8.19 5.61 0.02
C LEU A 147 8.60 5.67 1.49
N GLU A 148 7.65 5.55 2.42
CA GLU A 148 7.91 5.52 3.87
C GLU A 148 8.87 4.39 4.23
N GLY A 149 8.61 3.18 3.72
CA GLY A 149 9.43 2.00 3.97
C GLY A 149 10.86 2.17 3.43
N LEU A 150 11.02 2.58 2.17
CA LEU A 150 12.35 2.81 1.58
C LEU A 150 13.13 3.93 2.29
N THR A 151 12.43 4.98 2.74
CA THR A 151 13.02 6.06 3.53
C THR A 151 13.52 5.56 4.88
N GLY A 152 12.70 4.79 5.58
CA GLY A 152 13.10 4.14 6.84
C GLY A 152 14.30 3.22 6.68
N LEU A 153 14.29 2.35 5.66
CA LEU A 153 15.35 1.39 5.40
C LEU A 153 16.68 2.02 4.99
N SER A 154 16.64 3.14 4.27
CA SER A 154 17.86 3.86 3.86
C SER A 154 18.42 4.77 4.96
N SER A 155 17.62 5.12 5.97
CA SER A 155 18.03 6.03 7.04
C SER A 155 19.12 5.44 7.93
N THR A 156 20.22 6.19 8.08
CA THR A 156 21.31 5.88 9.01
C THR A 156 20.94 5.88 10.49
N GLU A 157 19.75 6.38 10.85
CA GLU A 157 19.22 6.34 12.23
C GLU A 157 18.68 4.96 12.60
N ASN A 158 18.29 4.17 11.59
CA ASN A 158 17.80 2.81 11.76
C ASN A 158 18.95 1.81 11.57
N ALA A 159 18.82 0.64 12.21
CA ALA A 159 19.74 -0.47 12.00
C ALA A 159 19.73 -0.91 10.53
N LEU A 160 20.89 -1.28 10.01
CA LEU A 160 20.95 -1.90 8.69
C LEU A 160 20.29 -3.27 8.77
N LEU A 161 19.49 -3.62 7.76
CA LEU A 161 18.91 -4.95 7.66
C LEU A 161 20.01 -6.02 7.57
N PRO A 162 19.78 -7.22 8.12
CA PRO A 162 20.60 -8.39 7.83
C PRO A 162 20.71 -8.63 6.31
N LEU A 163 21.82 -9.23 5.88
CA LEU A 163 22.10 -9.45 4.45
C LEU A 163 20.99 -10.24 3.78
N GLU A 164 20.47 -11.26 4.45
CA GLU A 164 19.42 -12.14 3.95
C GLU A 164 18.13 -11.34 3.64
N LYS A 165 17.78 -10.37 4.50
CA LYS A 165 16.62 -9.49 4.29
C LYS A 165 16.84 -8.46 3.19
N LEU A 166 18.08 -8.00 3.00
CA LEU A 166 18.42 -7.15 1.85
C LEU A 166 18.31 -7.93 0.53
N GLU A 167 18.73 -9.20 0.52
CA GLU A 167 18.61 -10.06 -0.65
C GLU A 167 17.14 -10.34 -1.02
N GLU A 168 16.28 -10.58 -0.03
CA GLU A 168 14.83 -10.74 -0.22
C GLU A 168 14.17 -9.50 -0.88
N LEU A 169 14.64 -8.29 -0.59
CA LEU A 169 14.16 -7.05 -1.23
C LEU A 169 14.52 -6.93 -2.71
N GLY A 170 15.47 -7.75 -3.17
CA GLY A 170 16.01 -7.77 -4.52
C GLY A 170 17.22 -6.84 -4.69
N LEU A 171 18.18 -7.30 -5.50
CA LEU A 171 19.48 -6.66 -5.73
C LEU A 171 19.37 -5.16 -6.03
N LYS A 172 18.46 -4.78 -6.93
CA LYS A 172 18.28 -3.38 -7.35
C LYS A 172 17.85 -2.49 -6.18
N THR A 173 16.91 -2.95 -5.36
CA THR A 173 16.45 -2.19 -4.18
C THR A 173 17.54 -2.13 -3.12
N ALA A 174 18.19 -3.25 -2.81
CA ALA A 174 19.29 -3.30 -1.85
C ALA A 174 20.43 -2.35 -2.21
N MET A 175 20.90 -2.38 -3.48
CA MET A 175 21.97 -1.48 -3.96
C MET A 175 21.59 -0.01 -3.80
N ARG A 176 20.35 0.37 -4.16
CA ARG A 176 19.85 1.74 -4.02
C ARG A 176 19.77 2.18 -2.56
N LEU A 177 19.27 1.32 -1.67
CA LEU A 177 19.21 1.60 -0.23
C LEU A 177 20.62 1.81 0.34
N LEU A 178 21.56 0.91 0.04
CA LEU A 178 22.94 1.00 0.48
C LEU A 178 23.65 2.23 -0.09
N TYR A 179 23.37 2.60 -1.34
CA TYR A 179 23.89 3.82 -1.95
C TYR A 179 23.46 5.08 -1.18
N ILE A 180 22.14 5.23 -0.92
CA ILE A 180 21.60 6.36 -0.16
C ILE A 180 22.19 6.37 1.25
N ARG A 181 22.18 5.21 1.93
CA ARG A 181 22.71 5.09 3.30
C ARG A 181 24.18 5.45 3.39
N ASN A 182 25.02 4.95 2.47
CA ASN A 182 26.45 5.25 2.44
C ASN A 182 26.72 6.75 2.16
N TRP A 183 25.92 7.36 1.28
CA TRP A 183 25.98 8.81 1.07
C TRP A 183 25.65 9.57 2.37
N GLN A 184 24.61 9.15 3.11
CA GLN A 184 24.27 9.76 4.40
C GLN A 184 25.38 9.59 5.45
N GLN A 185 25.99 8.40 5.55
CA GLN A 185 27.09 8.13 6.49
C GLN A 185 28.32 8.99 6.19
N THR A 186 28.76 9.00 4.93
CA THR A 186 29.90 9.80 4.49
C THR A 186 29.66 11.29 4.71
N ASN A 187 28.44 11.78 4.47
CA ASN A 187 28.10 13.18 4.74
C ASN A 187 28.01 13.54 6.22
N LYS A 188 27.51 12.64 7.08
CA LYS A 188 27.52 12.85 8.53
C LYS A 188 28.96 12.95 9.05
N GLN A 189 29.84 12.04 8.62
CA GLN A 189 31.27 12.06 8.99
C GLN A 189 32.01 13.28 8.42
N ASN A 190 31.68 13.70 7.20
CA ASN A 190 32.29 14.85 6.57
C ASN A 190 31.75 16.20 7.05
N GLY A 191 30.62 16.29 7.75
CA GLY A 191 30.05 17.59 8.16
C GLY A 191 30.98 18.41 9.06
N ALA A 192 31.69 17.76 9.98
CA ALA A 192 32.66 18.41 10.87
C ALA A 192 33.98 18.71 10.14
N CYS A 193 34.48 17.77 9.32
CA CYS A 193 35.71 17.94 8.56
C CYS A 193 35.58 18.93 7.39
N ARG A 194 34.39 19.04 6.81
CA ARG A 194 34.04 20.00 5.73
C ARG A 194 34.09 21.43 6.23
N ARG A 195 33.52 21.72 7.40
CA ARG A 195 33.62 23.06 8.01
C ARG A 195 35.08 23.47 8.19
N ALA A 196 35.92 22.53 8.65
CA ALA A 196 37.36 22.77 8.79
C ALA A 196 38.07 23.06 7.45
N ARG A 197 37.56 22.56 6.31
CA ARG A 197 38.05 22.90 4.96
C ARG A 197 37.54 24.27 4.49
N GLU A 198 36.24 24.54 4.69
CA GLU A 198 35.60 25.80 4.28
C GLU A 198 36.20 27.02 5.02
N GLU A 199 36.64 26.84 6.27
CA GLU A 199 37.40 27.84 7.04
C GLU A 199 38.78 28.15 6.42
N VAL A 200 39.46 27.16 5.83
CA VAL A 200 40.75 27.38 5.15
C VAL A 200 40.57 28.17 3.86
N VAL A 201 39.49 27.90 3.11
CA VAL A 201 39.17 28.59 1.84
C VAL A 201 38.82 30.06 2.06
N THR A 202 38.24 30.42 3.21
CA THR A 202 37.81 31.80 3.53
C THR A 202 38.88 32.64 4.22
N SER A 203 39.96 32.05 4.75
CA SER A 203 41.05 32.81 5.38
C SER A 203 41.94 33.47 4.32
N TYR A 204 41.99 34.80 4.35
CA TYR A 204 42.45 35.68 3.27
C TYR A 204 43.97 35.70 2.98
N ASN A 205 44.74 34.73 3.46
CA ASN A 205 46.21 34.88 3.52
C ASN A 205 47.06 33.78 2.88
N GLY A 206 46.52 32.89 2.04
CA GLY A 206 47.26 32.17 0.99
C GLY A 206 48.48 31.28 1.38
N TYR A 207 48.94 31.32 2.62
CA TYR A 207 49.97 30.45 3.17
C TYR A 207 49.25 29.23 3.71
N GLY A 208 49.23 28.20 2.87
CA GLY A 208 48.45 26.98 3.04
C GLY A 208 48.62 26.40 4.43
N ASN A 209 47.55 26.44 5.20
CA ASN A 209 47.51 25.72 6.46
C ASN A 209 47.27 24.25 6.12
N TYR A 210 48.38 23.51 5.93
CA TYR A 210 48.41 22.05 5.83
C TYR A 210 47.99 21.36 7.13
N ASP A 211 47.55 22.15 8.11
CA ASP A 211 47.03 21.69 9.38
C ASP A 211 46.01 20.57 9.18
N ASN A 212 46.22 19.54 9.99
CA ASN A 212 45.29 18.44 10.10
C ASN A 212 43.96 18.95 10.66
N CYS A 213 42.87 18.36 10.21
CA CYS A 213 41.55 18.62 10.75
C CYS A 213 41.52 18.11 12.19
N ASN A 214 41.12 18.96 13.13
CA ASN A 214 41.05 18.61 14.55
C ASN A 214 40.01 17.52 14.85
N GLN A 215 39.14 17.18 13.89
CA GLN A 215 38.10 16.18 14.02
C GLN A 215 38.56 14.77 13.61
N CYS A 216 39.46 14.65 12.64
CA CYS A 216 39.88 13.33 12.13
C CYS A 216 41.39 13.18 11.93
N GLY A 217 42.19 14.22 12.19
CA GLY A 217 43.65 14.18 12.08
C GLY A 217 44.22 14.12 10.66
N HIS A 218 43.40 14.19 9.62
CA HIS A 218 43.85 14.23 8.22
C HIS A 218 44.01 15.67 7.72
N PRO A 219 44.86 15.94 6.72
CA PRO A 219 45.03 17.29 6.19
C PRO A 219 43.69 17.89 5.77
N ARG A 220 43.41 19.13 6.21
CA ARG A 220 42.17 19.84 5.80
C ARG A 220 42.03 19.85 4.27
N ASN A 221 43.17 20.03 3.59
CA ASN A 221 43.58 19.64 2.22
C ASN A 221 42.80 18.51 1.50
N ASN A 222 42.36 17.51 2.25
CA ASN A 222 41.83 16.26 1.71
C ASN A 222 40.33 16.10 1.97
N HIS A 223 39.69 17.04 2.66
CA HIS A 223 38.25 17.04 2.87
C HIS A 223 37.52 17.66 1.69
N ARG A 224 36.38 17.05 1.34
CA ARG A 224 35.48 17.56 0.31
C ARG A 224 34.74 18.81 0.79
N ILE A 225 34.57 19.78 -0.09
CA ILE A 225 33.70 20.94 0.13
C ILE A 225 32.26 20.65 -0.32
N ARG A 226 31.28 21.47 0.12
CA ARG A 226 29.86 21.24 -0.18
C ARG A 226 29.55 21.14 -1.68
N SER A 227 30.23 21.92 -2.51
CA SER A 227 30.06 21.90 -3.98
C SER A 227 30.62 20.63 -4.66
N GLU A 228 31.46 19.85 -3.96
CA GLU A 228 32.04 18.58 -4.44
C GLU A 228 31.27 17.34 -3.95
N LEU A 229 30.23 17.54 -3.15
CA LEU A 229 29.33 16.46 -2.76
C LEU A 229 28.40 16.15 -3.92
N ALA A 230 28.20 14.86 -4.19
CA ALA A 230 27.15 14.41 -5.08
C ALA A 230 25.80 14.93 -4.53
N ILE A 231 24.90 15.33 -5.44
CA ILE A 231 23.53 15.76 -5.12
C ILE A 231 22.89 14.77 -4.15
N ASP A 232 22.17 15.27 -3.15
CA ASP A 232 21.46 14.45 -2.18
C ASP A 232 20.57 13.42 -2.88
N PRO A 233 20.87 12.12 -2.75
CA PRO A 233 20.13 11.06 -3.42
C PRO A 233 18.83 10.80 -2.68
N GLN A 234 17.88 11.72 -2.82
CA GLN A 234 16.53 11.58 -2.29
C GLN A 234 15.90 10.27 -2.76
N VAL A 235 15.20 9.58 -1.85
CA VAL A 235 14.60 8.25 -2.10
C VAL A 235 13.65 8.33 -3.30
N GLU A 236 12.83 9.38 -3.37
CA GLU A 236 11.88 9.65 -4.45
C GLU A 236 12.57 9.71 -5.81
N ASN A 237 13.77 10.29 -5.88
CA ASN A 237 14.53 10.43 -7.12
C ASN A 237 15.15 9.09 -7.53
N ILE A 238 15.79 8.40 -6.58
CA ILE A 238 16.47 7.12 -6.82
C ILE A 238 15.47 6.01 -7.19
N PHE A 239 14.26 6.06 -6.64
CA PHE A 239 13.18 5.10 -6.89
C PHE A 239 12.06 5.66 -7.77
N SER A 240 12.30 6.77 -8.49
CA SER A 240 11.30 7.42 -9.35
C SER A 240 10.70 6.49 -10.40
N ASP A 241 11.49 5.57 -10.93
CA ASP A 241 11.04 4.54 -11.86
C ASP A 241 9.98 3.61 -11.25
N GLU A 242 10.22 3.13 -10.03
CA GLU A 242 9.28 2.28 -9.29
C GLU A 242 8.02 3.07 -8.86
N LEU A 243 8.21 4.26 -8.29
CA LEU A 243 7.13 5.06 -7.72
C LEU A 243 6.18 5.62 -8.80
N SER A 244 6.67 5.96 -9.98
CA SER A 244 5.85 6.47 -11.09
C SER A 244 4.97 5.39 -11.74
N MET A 245 5.35 4.12 -11.63
CA MET A 245 4.51 3.01 -12.12
C MET A 245 3.26 2.82 -11.24
N MET A 246 3.34 3.17 -9.95
CA MET A 246 2.24 3.03 -9.00
C MET A 246 1.16 4.11 -9.18
N ASP A 247 1.52 5.29 -9.70
CA ASP A 247 0.58 6.38 -9.98
C ASP A 247 -0.36 6.08 -11.16
N LYS A 248 0.04 5.18 -12.06
CA LYS A 248 -0.72 4.88 -13.29
C LYS A 248 -1.94 4.00 -13.06
N GLY A 249 -2.16 3.54 -11.82
CA GLY A 249 -3.16 2.53 -11.49
C GLY A 249 -2.76 1.19 -12.10
N SER A 250 -2.54 0.18 -11.26
CA SER A 250 -2.39 -1.19 -11.74
C SER A 250 -3.67 -1.59 -12.48
N VAL A 251 -3.61 -1.59 -13.82
CA VAL A 251 -4.60 -2.22 -14.69
C VAL A 251 -4.51 -3.70 -14.38
N TRP A 252 -5.38 -4.17 -13.48
CA TRP A 252 -5.53 -5.59 -13.26
C TRP A 252 -6.02 -6.21 -14.56
N PRO A 253 -5.40 -7.31 -15.03
CA PRO A 253 -5.99 -8.05 -16.14
C PRO A 253 -7.39 -8.43 -15.70
N LYS A 254 -8.39 -8.08 -16.51
CA LYS A 254 -9.75 -8.59 -16.37
C LYS A 254 -9.66 -10.10 -16.57
N GLY A 255 -9.37 -10.83 -15.50
CA GLY A 255 -9.56 -12.26 -15.44
C GLY A 255 -11.05 -12.49 -15.67
N GLU A 256 -11.34 -13.29 -16.69
CA GLU A 256 -12.69 -13.69 -17.06
C GLU A 256 -13.43 -14.17 -15.81
N LEU A 257 -14.53 -13.46 -15.51
CA LEU A 257 -15.61 -13.94 -14.63
C LEU A 257 -16.29 -15.13 -15.31
#